data_AF-A0AA39PQK1-F1
#
_entry.id   AF-A0AA39PQK1-F1
#
_cell.length_a   1.000
_cell.length_b   1.000
_cell.length_c   1.000
_cell.angle_alpha   90.00
_cell.angle_beta   90.00
_cell.angle_gamma   90.00
#
_symmetry.space_group_name_H-M   'P 1'
#
loop_
_entity.id
_entity.type
_entity.pdbx_description
1 polymer ?
#
loop_
_entity_poly.entity_id
_entity_poly.type
_entity_poly.pdbx_seq_one_letter_code
_entity_poly.pdbx_strand_id
1 'polypeptide(L)'
;MLAISLPLLLLMQVFLSTALTVVPRGDDDCEAFDSDFPAGSVVDSDADSSNVHFIATSPKGSFTTGNGALELKLQKPDGDVTAKDGINDKVGVGATVNATRPMSHGKVTFVAETPKVAGVVSAMILIGSGVSFGRWRISSSNLTSMN
;
A
#
# COMPACT_ATOMS: atom_id res chain seq x y z
N MET A 1 23.98 -44.75 44.89
CA MET A 1 22.96 -43.75 45.25
C MET A 1 23.63 -42.39 45.27
N LEU A 2 23.49 -41.61 44.19
CA LEU A 2 24.03 -40.25 44.11
C LEU A 2 22.92 -39.29 44.55
N ALA A 3 23.05 -38.72 45.75
CA ALA A 3 22.11 -37.73 46.25
C ALA A 3 22.44 -36.38 45.61
N ILE A 4 21.75 -36.08 44.50
CA ILE A 4 21.76 -34.74 43.89
C ILE A 4 21.09 -33.81 44.91
N SER A 5 21.88 -32.98 45.56
CA SER A 5 21.40 -32.04 46.56
C SER A 5 20.41 -31.07 45.91
N LEU A 6 19.22 -30.99 46.48
CA LEU A 6 18.10 -30.13 46.11
C LEU A 6 18.41 -28.63 45.88
N PRO A 7 19.46 -27.98 46.46
CA PRO A 7 19.69 -26.57 46.19
C PRO A 7 20.30 -26.29 44.82
N LEU A 8 20.88 -27.30 44.14
CA LEU A 8 21.53 -27.09 42.83
C LEU A 8 20.51 -27.03 41.67
N LEU A 9 19.36 -27.69 41.82
CA LEU A 9 18.29 -27.66 40.81
C LEU A 9 17.52 -26.33 40.83
N LEU A 10 17.49 -25.64 41.97
CA LEU A 10 16.76 -24.36 42.10
C LEU A 10 17.49 -23.17 41.46
N LEU A 11 18.83 -23.23 41.35
CA LEU A 11 19.64 -22.16 40.76
C LEU A 11 19.60 -22.13 39.22
N MET A 12 19.18 -23.21 38.56
CA MET A 12 19.09 -23.27 37.10
C MET A 12 17.77 -22.73 36.52
N GLN A 13 16.75 -22.46 37.33
CA GLN A 13 15.44 -21.99 36.84
C GLN A 13 15.29 -20.46 36.75
N VAL A 14 16.33 -19.70 37.12
CA VAL A 14 16.24 -18.22 37.16
C VAL A 14 16.58 -17.55 35.81
N PHE A 15 17.04 -18.32 34.80
CA PHE A 15 17.46 -17.76 33.50
C PHE A 15 16.43 -17.87 32.38
N LEU A 16 15.14 -18.01 32.68
CA LEU A 16 14.13 -18.18 31.64
C LEU A 16 12.94 -17.23 31.82
N SER A 17 13.15 -15.94 31.56
CA SER A 17 12.10 -14.96 31.23
C SER A 17 12.71 -13.62 30.79
N THR A 18 13.42 -13.59 29.65
CA THR A 18 13.49 -12.32 28.90
C THR A 18 12.14 -12.16 28.20
N ALA A 19 11.16 -11.64 28.93
CA ALA A 19 10.00 -11.07 28.28
C ALA A 19 10.51 -9.90 27.44
N LEU A 20 10.28 -9.96 26.12
CA LEU A 20 10.35 -8.77 25.28
C LEU A 20 9.28 -7.83 25.80
N THR A 21 9.66 -6.91 26.69
CA THR A 21 8.84 -5.75 27.01
C THR A 21 8.75 -4.95 25.71
N VAL A 22 7.61 -5.06 25.04
CA VAL A 22 7.19 -4.08 24.04
C VAL A 22 7.07 -2.77 24.81
N VAL A 23 8.13 -1.96 24.79
CA VAL A 23 8.07 -0.60 25.30
C VAL A 23 7.15 0.13 24.33
N PRO A 24 5.95 0.56 24.75
CA PRO A 24 5.16 1.46 23.93
C PRO A 24 6.04 2.69 23.72
N ARG A 25 6.34 3.03 22.47
CA ARG A 25 6.96 4.32 22.19
C ARG A 25 5.99 5.39 22.66
N GLY A 26 6.51 6.45 23.28
CA GLY A 26 5.68 7.57 23.69
C GLY A 26 4.95 8.12 22.46
N ASP A 27 3.69 8.52 22.65
CA ASP A 27 2.86 9.08 21.58
C ASP A 27 3.49 10.33 20.92
N ASP A 28 4.47 10.96 21.60
CA ASP A 28 5.20 12.15 21.15
C ASP A 28 6.02 11.93 19.86
N ASP A 29 6.35 10.67 19.51
CA ASP A 29 7.10 10.32 18.29
C ASP A 29 6.18 9.98 17.08
N CYS A 30 4.86 9.92 17.27
CA CYS A 30 3.90 9.52 16.25
C CYS A 30 2.91 10.64 15.93
N GLU A 31 3.16 11.37 14.84
CA GLU A 31 2.19 12.36 14.34
C GLU A 31 1.07 11.64 13.57
N ALA A 32 -0.17 11.76 14.05
CA ALA A 32 -1.33 11.25 13.35
C ALA A 32 -1.56 12.06 12.06
N PHE A 33 -1.78 11.37 10.95
CA PHE A 33 -2.09 11.98 9.66
C PHE A 33 -3.44 11.44 9.15
N ASP A 34 -4.32 12.36 8.78
CA ASP A 34 -5.61 12.08 8.16
C ASP A 34 -5.82 13.01 6.96
N SER A 35 -6.48 12.53 5.92
CA SER A 35 -6.75 13.33 4.73
C SER A 35 -7.98 12.83 3.99
N ASP A 36 -8.87 13.76 3.66
CA ASP A 36 -9.99 13.62 2.73
C ASP A 36 -9.62 14.10 1.30
N PHE A 37 -8.32 14.32 1.06
CA PHE A 37 -7.75 14.81 -0.19
C PHE A 37 -8.37 16.15 -0.65
N PRO A 38 -8.15 17.24 0.10
CA PRO A 38 -8.61 18.57 -0.29
C PRO A 38 -7.94 19.02 -1.59
N ALA A 39 -8.49 20.05 -2.23
CA ALA A 39 -7.92 20.58 -3.47
C ALA A 39 -6.45 20.98 -3.27
N GLY A 40 -5.56 20.49 -4.14
CA GLY A 40 -4.12 20.75 -4.08
C GLY A 40 -3.32 19.84 -3.15
N SER A 41 -3.96 18.87 -2.48
CA SER A 41 -3.27 17.87 -1.64
C SER A 41 -2.46 16.84 -2.42
N VAL A 42 -2.78 16.65 -3.71
CA VAL A 42 -2.08 15.79 -4.65
C VAL A 42 -1.61 16.65 -5.81
N VAL A 43 -0.33 16.54 -6.15
CA VAL A 43 0.27 17.22 -7.30
C VAL A 43 0.76 16.23 -8.34
N ASP A 44 0.82 16.65 -9.60
CA ASP A 44 1.45 15.85 -10.66
C ASP A 44 2.94 15.61 -10.37
N SER A 45 3.50 14.51 -10.91
CA SER A 45 4.91 14.12 -10.74
C SER A 45 5.93 15.20 -11.13
N ASP A 46 5.54 16.11 -12.02
CA ASP A 46 6.41 17.15 -12.58
C ASP A 46 6.32 18.46 -11.78
N ALA A 47 5.47 18.52 -10.74
CA ALA A 47 5.26 19.70 -9.91
C ALA A 47 6.12 19.65 -8.64
N ASP A 48 6.26 20.81 -7.98
CA ASP A 48 6.92 20.89 -6.68
C ASP A 48 6.14 20.08 -5.63
N SER A 49 6.76 19.00 -5.16
CA SER A 49 6.18 18.07 -4.18
C SER A 49 6.70 18.28 -2.76
N SER A 50 7.50 19.32 -2.52
CA SER A 50 8.15 19.57 -1.22
C SER A 50 7.18 19.76 -0.05
N ASN A 51 5.99 20.31 -0.33
CA ASN A 51 4.99 20.66 0.68
C ASN A 51 3.71 19.81 0.63
N VAL A 52 3.68 18.74 -0.15
CA VAL A 52 2.51 17.86 -0.26
C VAL A 52 2.84 16.43 0.16
N HIS A 53 1.82 15.75 0.70
CA HIS A 53 1.94 14.38 1.18
C HIS A 53 1.78 13.34 0.08
N PHE A 54 1.24 13.75 -1.08
CA PHE A 54 0.88 12.85 -2.17
C PHE A 54 1.31 13.39 -3.53
N ILE A 55 1.80 12.50 -4.38
CA ILE A 55 2.21 12.78 -5.76
C ILE A 55 1.56 11.79 -6.72
N ALA A 56 0.93 12.30 -7.77
CA ALA A 56 0.36 11.49 -8.84
C ALA A 56 1.47 11.11 -9.84
N THR A 57 1.68 9.81 -10.02
CA THR A 57 2.61 9.28 -11.04
C THR A 57 1.88 8.82 -12.30
N SER A 58 0.60 9.18 -12.43
CA SER A 58 -0.26 8.81 -13.54
C SER A 58 -0.41 9.94 -14.56
N PRO A 59 -1.00 9.68 -15.74
CA PRO A 59 -1.22 10.72 -16.74
C PRO A 59 -2.05 11.89 -16.22
N LYS A 60 -1.77 13.09 -16.73
CA LYS A 60 -2.49 14.31 -16.34
C LYS A 60 -4.00 14.16 -16.57
N GLY A 61 -4.79 14.62 -15.60
CA GLY A 61 -6.25 14.53 -15.63
C GLY A 61 -6.84 13.17 -15.24
N SER A 62 -6.01 12.17 -14.92
CA SER A 62 -6.46 10.86 -14.45
C SER A 62 -6.89 10.83 -12.99
N PHE A 63 -6.73 11.91 -12.23
CA PHE A 63 -7.18 12.01 -10.84
C PHE A 63 -7.90 13.32 -10.57
N THR A 64 -8.67 13.37 -9.47
CA THR A 64 -9.34 14.60 -9.00
C THR A 64 -9.38 14.60 -7.47
N THR A 65 -9.23 15.79 -6.89
CA THR A 65 -9.21 16.05 -5.44
C THR A 65 -10.17 17.19 -5.09
N GLY A 66 -10.58 17.30 -3.83
CA GLY A 66 -11.38 18.43 -3.33
C GLY A 66 -12.89 18.17 -3.22
N ASN A 67 -13.36 17.00 -3.63
CA ASN A 67 -14.77 16.58 -3.47
C ASN A 67 -14.99 15.78 -2.17
N GLY A 68 -14.09 15.88 -1.19
CA GLY A 68 -14.08 15.05 0.02
C GLY A 68 -13.50 13.64 -0.19
N ALA A 69 -12.92 13.37 -1.36
CA ALA A 69 -12.20 12.14 -1.66
C ALA A 69 -11.16 12.34 -2.78
N LEU A 70 -10.22 11.40 -2.87
CA LEU A 70 -9.36 11.21 -4.03
C LEU A 70 -10.07 10.30 -5.04
N GLU A 71 -10.41 10.86 -6.20
CA GLU A 71 -10.98 10.10 -7.31
C GLU A 71 -9.87 9.67 -8.26
N LEU A 72 -9.75 8.36 -8.48
CA LEU A 72 -8.82 7.76 -9.43
C LEU A 72 -9.59 7.26 -10.66
N LYS A 73 -9.26 7.79 -11.83
CA LYS A 73 -9.95 7.46 -13.10
C LYS A 73 -9.19 6.38 -13.85
N LEU A 74 -9.94 5.43 -14.40
CA LEU A 74 -9.43 4.41 -15.31
C LEU A 74 -10.01 4.66 -16.70
N GLN A 75 -9.14 4.98 -17.65
CA GLN A 75 -9.51 5.08 -19.05
C GLN A 75 -9.54 3.69 -19.68
N LYS A 76 -10.60 3.39 -20.42
CA LYS A 76 -10.69 2.15 -21.21
C LYS A 76 -9.60 2.10 -22.29
N PRO A 77 -9.17 0.91 -22.72
CA PRO A 77 -8.28 0.78 -23.87
C PRO A 77 -8.85 1.46 -25.13
N ASP A 78 -7.98 1.98 -25.99
CA ASP A 78 -8.39 2.66 -27.22
C ASP A 78 -8.75 1.66 -28.33
N GLY A 79 -10.03 1.69 -28.74
CA GLY A 79 -10.57 0.80 -29.78
C GLY A 79 -10.75 -0.64 -29.31
N ASP A 80 -10.88 -1.55 -30.26
CA ASP A 80 -11.11 -2.98 -29.96
C ASP A 80 -9.86 -3.62 -29.38
N VAL A 81 -10.06 -4.46 -28.36
CA VAL A 81 -9.02 -5.22 -27.67
C VAL A 81 -9.02 -6.63 -28.24
N THR A 82 -7.87 -7.08 -28.74
CA THR A 82 -7.65 -8.46 -29.17
C THR A 82 -6.68 -9.16 -28.23
N ALA A 83 -6.98 -10.40 -27.88
CA ALA A 83 -6.10 -11.21 -27.05
C ALA A 83 -5.33 -12.20 -27.93
N LYS A 84 -4.00 -12.24 -27.77
CA LYS A 84 -3.14 -13.26 -28.37
C LYS A 84 -2.35 -13.95 -27.26
N ASP A 85 -2.41 -15.28 -27.22
CA ASP A 85 -1.73 -16.09 -26.19
C ASP A 85 -2.10 -15.69 -24.74
N GLY A 86 -3.35 -15.25 -24.53
CA GLY A 86 -3.84 -14.80 -23.22
C GLY A 86 -3.33 -13.42 -22.79
N ILE A 87 -2.72 -12.65 -23.70
CA ILE A 87 -2.25 -11.29 -23.48
C ILE A 87 -3.06 -10.34 -24.37
N ASN A 88 -3.66 -9.33 -23.76
CA ASN A 88 -4.35 -8.28 -24.49
C ASN A 88 -3.34 -7.40 -25.24
N ASP A 89 -3.63 -7.07 -26.50
CA ASP A 89 -2.86 -6.15 -27.33
C ASP A 89 -2.87 -4.71 -26.79
N LYS A 90 -3.94 -4.36 -26.07
CA LYS A 90 -4.16 -3.05 -25.46
C LYS A 90 -4.63 -3.18 -24.03
N VAL A 91 -4.28 -2.19 -23.21
CA VAL A 91 -4.65 -2.11 -21.80
C VAL A 91 -5.21 -0.73 -21.48
N GLY A 92 -6.04 -0.66 -20.44
CA GLY A 92 -6.55 0.61 -19.93
C GLY A 92 -5.45 1.39 -19.22
N VAL A 93 -5.66 2.69 -19.08
CA VAL A 93 -4.71 3.60 -18.44
C VAL A 93 -5.32 4.11 -17.14
N GLY A 94 -4.72 3.71 -16.02
CA GLY A 94 -5.21 4.02 -14.68
C GLY A 94 -4.44 5.14 -14.01
N ALA A 95 -5.01 5.63 -12.91
CA ALA A 95 -4.36 6.58 -12.03
C ALA A 95 -3.57 5.90 -10.90
N THR A 96 -2.50 6.55 -10.44
CA THR A 96 -1.66 6.07 -9.34
C THR A 96 -1.15 7.27 -8.58
N VAL A 97 -1.33 7.23 -7.27
CA VAL A 97 -0.91 8.28 -6.33
C VAL A 97 -0.04 7.62 -5.26
N ASN A 98 1.13 8.20 -5.04
CA ASN A 98 2.10 7.74 -4.06
C ASN A 98 2.22 8.75 -2.93
N ALA A 99 2.46 8.26 -1.72
CA ALA A 99 2.88 9.12 -0.62
C ALA A 99 4.32 9.60 -0.85
N THR A 100 4.61 10.84 -0.50
CA THR A 100 5.96 11.43 -0.63
C THR A 100 6.85 11.13 0.58
N ARG A 101 6.24 10.78 1.72
CA ARG A 101 6.96 10.49 2.97
C ARG A 101 6.78 9.02 3.39
N PRO A 102 7.86 8.33 3.80
CA PRO A 102 7.76 6.97 4.30
C PRO A 102 7.18 6.95 5.73
N MET A 103 6.37 5.94 6.01
CA MET A 103 5.95 5.58 7.37
C MET A 103 6.83 4.43 7.87
N SER A 104 7.44 4.55 9.04
CA SER A 104 8.28 3.50 9.63
C SER A 104 7.51 2.53 10.52
N HIS A 105 6.44 3.01 11.17
CA HIS A 105 5.57 2.24 12.05
C HIS A 105 4.24 2.96 12.21
N GLY A 106 3.18 2.23 12.55
CA GLY A 106 1.86 2.79 12.80
C GLY A 106 0.73 1.88 12.33
N LYS A 107 -0.50 2.40 12.44
CA LYS A 107 -1.71 1.79 11.91
C LYS A 107 -2.21 2.64 10.74
N VAL A 108 -2.45 2.00 9.60
CA VAL A 108 -2.99 2.67 8.42
C VAL A 108 -4.39 2.16 8.17
N THR A 109 -5.32 3.08 7.97
CA THR A 109 -6.69 2.80 7.57
C THR A 109 -6.96 3.49 6.24
N PHE A 110 -7.51 2.76 5.29
CA PHE A 110 -8.00 3.31 4.04
C PHE A 110 -9.52 3.18 4.00
N VAL A 111 -10.20 4.22 3.55
CA VAL A 111 -11.63 4.17 3.21
C VAL A 111 -11.72 4.38 1.71
N ALA A 112 -12.36 3.44 1.01
CA ALA A 112 -12.42 3.49 -0.44
C ALA A 112 -13.67 2.84 -1.02
N GLU A 113 -14.11 3.39 -2.13
CA GLU A 113 -15.14 2.82 -2.98
C GLU A 113 -14.52 2.38 -4.30
N THR A 114 -14.75 1.12 -4.68
CA THR A 114 -14.13 0.52 -5.87
C THR A 114 -15.19 0.11 -6.89
N PRO A 115 -14.96 0.31 -8.20
CA PRO A 115 -15.88 -0.11 -9.25
C PRO A 115 -16.01 -1.64 -9.30
N LYS A 116 -17.23 -2.13 -9.54
CA LYS A 116 -17.53 -3.57 -9.69
C LYS A 116 -17.54 -3.99 -11.16
N VAL A 117 -16.45 -3.73 -11.86
CA VAL A 117 -16.31 -4.02 -13.30
C VAL A 117 -15.23 -5.09 -13.49
N ALA A 118 -15.55 -6.13 -14.26
CA ALA A 118 -14.61 -7.21 -14.54
C ALA A 118 -13.34 -6.69 -15.24
N GLY A 119 -12.18 -7.19 -14.82
CA GLY A 119 -10.88 -6.76 -15.35
C GLY A 119 -10.32 -5.47 -14.75
N VAL A 120 -11.09 -4.75 -13.92
CA VAL A 120 -10.59 -3.59 -13.18
C VAL A 120 -9.98 -4.03 -11.85
N VAL A 121 -8.81 -3.49 -11.55
CA VAL A 121 -8.13 -3.70 -10.26
C VAL A 121 -7.99 -2.35 -9.56
N SER A 122 -8.53 -2.26 -8.35
CA SER A 122 -8.30 -1.15 -7.43
C SER A 122 -7.48 -1.66 -6.26
N ALA A 123 -6.44 -0.92 -5.88
CA ALA A 123 -5.54 -1.36 -4.82
C ALA A 123 -5.05 -0.15 -3.99
N MET A 124 -5.01 -0.34 -2.68
CA MET A 124 -4.24 0.47 -1.75
C MET A 124 -3.12 -0.40 -1.21
N ILE A 125 -1.88 0.00 -1.44
CA ILE A 125 -0.70 -0.81 -1.10
C ILE A 125 0.31 0.01 -0.33
N LEU A 126 0.97 -0.64 0.63
CA LEU A 126 2.13 -0.10 1.34
C LEU A 126 3.37 -0.85 0.86
N ILE A 127 4.35 -0.12 0.35
CA ILE A 127 5.61 -0.67 -0.16
C ILE A 127 6.76 -0.05 0.62
N GLY A 128 7.68 -0.89 1.12
CA GLY A 128 8.89 -0.43 1.80
C GLY A 128 9.90 0.23 0.85
N SER A 129 10.71 1.16 1.35
CA SER A 129 11.65 1.95 0.54
C SER A 129 12.96 1.24 0.16
N GLY A 130 13.12 -0.06 0.48
CA GLY A 130 14.36 -0.83 0.26
C GLY A 130 14.23 -2.06 -0.62
N VAL A 131 13.08 -2.26 -1.24
CA VAL A 131 12.77 -3.46 -2.05
C VAL A 131 12.82 -3.10 -3.52
N SER A 132 13.90 -3.48 -4.20
CA SER A 132 13.90 -3.61 -5.66
C SER A 132 13.03 -4.80 -6.03
N PHE A 133 11.73 -4.58 -6.22
CA PHE A 133 10.86 -5.63 -6.71
C PHE A 133 11.03 -5.81 -8.22
N GLY A 134 11.22 -7.07 -8.63
CA GLY A 134 11.11 -7.45 -10.03
C GLY A 134 9.73 -7.09 -10.60
N ARG A 135 9.70 -6.88 -11.92
CA ARG A 135 8.52 -6.50 -12.72
C ARG A 135 7.25 -7.23 -12.26
N TRP A 136 6.31 -6.49 -11.68
CA TRP A 136 4.98 -7.01 -11.36
C TRP A 136 4.22 -7.31 -12.65
N ARG A 137 3.72 -8.54 -12.77
CA ARG A 137 2.79 -8.95 -13.82
C ARG A 137 1.47 -9.29 -13.12
N ILE A 138 0.49 -8.39 -13.23
CA ILE A 138 -0.89 -8.72 -12.85
C ILE A 138 -1.43 -9.57 -14.00
N SER A 139 -1.47 -10.89 -13.81
CA SER A 139 -2.17 -11.80 -14.71
C SER A 139 -3.60 -11.96 -14.19
N SER A 140 -4.56 -11.38 -14.90
CA SER A 140 -5.98 -11.69 -14.68
C SER A 140 -6.30 -12.93 -15.50
N SER A 141 -6.45 -14.07 -14.84
CA SER A 141 -6.73 -15.37 -15.47
C SER A 141 -8.21 -15.60 -15.77
N ASN A 142 -9.07 -14.57 -15.65
CA ASN A 142 -10.52 -14.76 -15.75
C ASN A 142 -11.24 -13.56 -16.39
N LEU A 143 -10.72 -13.08 -17.52
CA LEU A 143 -11.53 -12.33 -18.49
C LEU A 143 -12.27 -13.36 -19.36
N THR A 144 -13.29 -14.02 -18.81
CA THR A 144 -14.29 -14.66 -19.66
C THR A 144 -15.00 -13.55 -20.41
N SER A 145 -14.69 -13.44 -21.70
CA SER A 145 -15.51 -12.79 -22.71
C SER A 145 -16.98 -13.13 -22.44
N MET A 146 -17.77 -12.11 -22.12
CA MET A 146 -19.22 -12.19 -22.25
C MET A 146 -19.59 -11.23 -23.38
N ASN A 147 -20.23 -11.82 -24.40
CA ASN A 147 -20.77 -11.19 -25.60
C ASN A 147 -21.52 -9.89 -25.35
#